data_AF-A0A8C4RPM3-F1
#
_entry.id   AF-A0A8C4RPM3-F1
#
_cell.length_a   1.000
_cell.length_b   1.000
_cell.length_c   1.000
_cell.angle_alpha   90.00
_cell.angle_beta   90.00
_cell.angle_gamma   90.00
#
_symmetry.space_group_name_H-M   'P 1'
#
loop_
_entity.id
_entity.type
_entity.pdbx_description
1 polymer ?
#
loop_
_entity_poly.entity_id
_entity_poly.type
_entity_poly.pdbx_seq_one_letter_code
_entity_poly.pdbx_strand_id
1 'polypeptide(L)'
;AGWDWLQQTLVTLRGIGLQFCKHLLEKQSTIAVVATSRDPENVHRLHNLAQVYPGRISVVKIDVTKGNDIKDAAEKVKDKFGSLDLLINYLTSEAALNMATKNLSIEMGRGRDKVACVALHPGTVETDLSVPYRQNVSKEKLFSAAYSVQCLMNVIDGLSLHKTGRFLAWDGSELTW
;
A
#
# COMPACT_ATOMS: atom_id res chain seq x y z
N ALA A 1 8.54 6.18 18.73
CA ALA A 1 8.28 5.91 17.30
C ALA A 1 7.34 4.72 17.26
N GLY A 2 6.07 5.01 17.09
CA GLY A 2 4.96 4.07 17.14
C GLY A 2 3.92 4.69 16.24
N TRP A 3 3.33 3.90 15.35
CA TRP A 3 2.47 4.40 14.29
C TRP A 3 1.08 4.70 14.86
N ASP A 4 1.04 5.39 16.00
CA ASP A 4 -0.14 5.62 16.83
C ASP A 4 -1.17 6.48 16.08
N TRP A 5 -0.71 7.22 15.06
CA TRP A 5 -1.55 7.97 14.13
C TRP A 5 -2.30 7.08 13.13
N LEU A 6 -1.84 5.84 12.91
CA LEU A 6 -2.38 4.93 11.89
C LEU A 6 -3.45 4.02 12.50
N GLN A 7 -4.72 4.42 12.38
CA GLN A 7 -5.86 3.67 12.87
C GLN A 7 -6.52 2.85 11.76
N GLN A 8 -6.48 3.33 10.52
CA GLN A 8 -7.15 2.68 9.40
C GLN A 8 -6.43 2.87 8.07
N THR A 9 -6.25 1.76 7.36
CA THR A 9 -5.57 1.75 6.06
C THR A 9 -6.35 1.01 4.99
N LEU A 10 -6.13 1.37 3.73
CA LEU A 10 -6.51 0.57 2.59
C LEU A 10 -5.28 0.08 1.84
N VAL A 11 -5.21 -1.22 1.59
CA VAL A 11 -4.10 -1.90 0.91
C VAL A 11 -4.62 -2.70 -0.27
N THR A 12 -4.00 -2.48 -1.43
CA THR A 12 -4.21 -3.33 -2.60
C THR A 12 -3.42 -4.63 -2.48
N LEU A 13 -4.06 -5.79 -2.69
CA LEU A 13 -3.43 -7.11 -2.50
C LEU A 13 -2.47 -7.60 -3.60
N ARG A 14 -2.22 -6.81 -4.64
CA ARG A 14 -1.26 -7.19 -5.68
C ARG A 14 0.18 -7.08 -5.19
N GLY A 15 1.07 -7.87 -5.79
CA GLY A 15 2.51 -7.84 -5.48
C GLY A 15 2.78 -8.14 -4.00
N ILE A 16 3.37 -7.17 -3.30
CA ILE A 16 3.71 -7.25 -1.87
C ILE A 16 2.56 -6.84 -0.93
N GLY A 17 1.37 -6.53 -1.45
CA GLY A 17 0.23 -6.06 -0.67
C GLY A 17 -0.20 -6.96 0.49
N LEU A 18 -0.19 -8.28 0.29
CA LEU A 18 -0.47 -9.23 1.38
C LEU A 18 0.52 -9.10 2.54
N GLN A 19 1.79 -8.81 2.24
CA GLN A 19 2.81 -8.61 3.27
C GLN A 19 2.63 -7.27 4.00
N PHE A 20 2.15 -6.22 3.33
CA PHE A 20 1.73 -4.99 4.01
C PHE A 20 0.60 -5.28 5.01
N CYS A 21 -0.44 -6.01 4.61
CA CYS A 21 -1.52 -6.38 5.54
C CYS A 21 -0.99 -7.15 6.75
N LYS A 22 -0.16 -8.17 6.52
CA LYS A 22 0.46 -8.97 7.60
C LYS A 22 1.30 -8.10 8.54
N HIS A 23 2.20 -7.29 7.98
CA HIS A 23 3.10 -6.42 8.73
C HIS A 23 2.34 -5.42 9.61
N LEU A 24 1.33 -4.76 9.04
CA LEU A 24 0.51 -3.80 9.75
C LEU A 24 -0.25 -4.43 10.91
N LEU A 25 -0.88 -5.59 10.68
CA LEU A 25 -1.61 -6.32 11.71
C LEU A 25 -0.67 -6.82 12.82
N GLU A 26 0.56 -7.21 12.51
CA GLU A 26 1.56 -7.65 13.49
C GLU A 26 2.14 -6.50 14.33
N LYS A 27 2.35 -5.33 13.72
CA LYS A 27 3.06 -4.20 14.35
C LYS A 27 2.14 -3.17 15.00
N GLN A 28 0.87 -3.12 14.59
CA GLN A 28 -0.13 -2.20 15.14
C GLN A 28 -1.31 -2.98 15.69
N SER A 29 -1.51 -2.90 17.02
CA SER A 29 -2.54 -3.68 17.72
C SER A 29 -3.95 -3.19 17.41
N THR A 30 -4.14 -1.89 17.19
CA THR A 30 -5.46 -1.26 17.01
C THR A 30 -5.84 -1.02 15.55
N ILE A 31 -4.95 -1.26 14.60
CA ILE A 31 -5.20 -0.90 13.20
C ILE A 31 -6.34 -1.73 12.58
N ALA A 32 -7.19 -1.07 11.81
CA ALA A 32 -8.10 -1.68 10.86
C ALA A 32 -7.49 -1.69 9.44
N VAL A 33 -7.37 -2.87 8.83
CA VAL A 33 -6.85 -3.05 7.48
C VAL A 33 -7.98 -3.36 6.50
N VAL A 34 -8.16 -2.51 5.51
CA VAL A 34 -9.02 -2.77 4.35
C VAL A 34 -8.18 -3.35 3.22
N ALA A 35 -8.36 -4.62 2.92
CA ALA A 35 -7.69 -5.29 1.82
C ALA A 35 -8.59 -5.33 0.57
N THR A 36 -8.07 -4.96 -0.59
CA THR A 36 -8.86 -4.97 -1.83
C THR A 36 -8.48 -6.09 -2.79
N SER A 37 -9.49 -6.81 -3.30
CA SER A 37 -9.34 -7.94 -4.25
C SER A 37 -10.38 -7.85 -5.37
N ARG A 38 -10.05 -8.35 -6.57
CA ARG A 38 -11.07 -8.57 -7.62
C ARG A 38 -11.99 -9.74 -7.32
N ASP A 39 -11.50 -10.68 -6.52
CA ASP A 39 -12.17 -11.93 -6.19
C ASP A 39 -11.94 -12.25 -4.71
N PRO A 40 -12.71 -11.64 -3.79
CA PRO A 40 -12.49 -11.77 -2.35
C PRO A 40 -12.70 -13.20 -1.84
N GLU A 41 -13.62 -13.96 -2.43
CA GLU A 41 -13.98 -15.32 -2.00
C GLU A 41 -12.82 -16.31 -2.15
N ASN A 42 -11.96 -16.10 -3.14
CA ASN A 42 -10.85 -16.99 -3.47
C ASN A 42 -9.50 -16.54 -2.89
N VAL A 43 -9.46 -15.49 -2.04
CA VAL A 43 -8.20 -15.07 -1.40
C VAL A 43 -7.94 -15.87 -0.12
N HIS A 44 -7.62 -17.17 -0.27
CA HIS A 44 -7.35 -18.07 0.86
C HIS A 44 -6.35 -17.51 1.88
N ARG A 45 -5.29 -16.85 1.41
CA ARG A 45 -4.26 -16.24 2.27
C ARG A 45 -4.80 -15.12 3.16
N LEU A 46 -5.81 -14.38 2.70
CA LEU A 46 -6.47 -13.36 3.50
C LEU A 46 -7.43 -13.94 4.51
N HIS A 47 -8.17 -14.99 4.14
CA HIS A 47 -9.06 -15.68 5.08
C HIS A 47 -8.27 -16.20 6.28
N ASN A 48 -7.07 -16.75 6.06
CA ASN A 48 -6.19 -17.16 7.14
C ASN A 48 -5.74 -15.97 8.01
N LEU A 49 -5.37 -14.83 7.41
CA LEU A 49 -5.04 -13.62 8.18
C LEU A 49 -6.23 -13.09 8.98
N ALA A 50 -7.45 -13.16 8.43
CA ALA A 50 -8.67 -12.75 9.10
C ALA A 50 -9.01 -13.65 10.29
N GLN A 51 -8.69 -14.94 10.22
CA GLN A 51 -8.82 -15.86 11.35
C GLN A 51 -7.80 -15.56 12.46
N VAL A 52 -6.56 -15.22 12.09
CA VAL A 52 -5.51 -14.86 13.06
C VAL A 52 -5.79 -13.49 13.70
N TYR A 53 -6.39 -12.56 12.97
CA TYR A 53 -6.66 -11.20 13.39
C TYR A 53 -8.15 -10.82 13.23
N PRO A 54 -9.05 -11.47 13.98
CA PRO A 54 -10.49 -11.30 13.81
C PRO A 54 -10.92 -9.85 14.07
N GLY A 55 -11.83 -9.35 13.25
CA GLY A 55 -12.38 -7.99 13.37
C GLY A 55 -11.46 -6.87 12.89
N ARG A 56 -10.17 -7.14 12.64
CA ARG A 56 -9.19 -6.11 12.24
C ARG A 56 -8.91 -6.05 10.74
N ILE A 57 -9.39 -7.01 9.97
CA ILE A 57 -9.24 -7.02 8.52
C ILE A 57 -10.59 -7.12 7.83
N SER A 58 -10.79 -6.28 6.83
CA SER A 58 -11.99 -6.28 5.98
C SER A 58 -11.57 -6.43 4.52
N VAL A 59 -12.17 -7.38 3.82
CA VAL A 59 -11.90 -7.57 2.39
C VAL A 59 -12.99 -6.86 1.58
N VAL A 60 -12.59 -5.98 0.68
CA VAL A 60 -13.49 -5.25 -0.21
C VAL A 60 -13.23 -5.67 -1.65
N LYS A 61 -14.30 -6.11 -2.34
CA LYS A 61 -14.24 -6.38 -3.76
C LYS A 61 -14.02 -5.08 -4.53
N ILE A 62 -13.02 -5.04 -5.40
CA ILE A 62 -12.82 -3.95 -6.35
C ILE A 62 -12.24 -4.48 -7.66
N ASP A 63 -12.90 -4.14 -8.77
CA ASP A 63 -12.30 -4.16 -10.09
C ASP A 63 -12.07 -2.72 -10.55
N VAL A 64 -10.83 -2.24 -10.51
CA VAL A 64 -10.50 -0.85 -10.89
C VAL A 64 -10.74 -0.53 -12.36
N THR A 65 -11.04 -1.53 -13.19
CA THR A 65 -11.48 -1.28 -14.57
C THR A 65 -12.95 -0.89 -14.65
N LYS A 66 -13.70 -0.96 -13.53
CA LYS A 66 -15.12 -0.65 -13.44
C LYS A 66 -15.34 0.53 -12.49
N GLY A 67 -15.81 1.65 -13.03
CA GLY A 67 -16.05 2.87 -12.24
C GLY A 67 -17.04 2.67 -11.08
N ASN A 68 -18.07 1.85 -11.27
CA ASN A 68 -19.05 1.54 -10.22
C ASN A 68 -18.40 0.76 -9.06
N ASP A 69 -17.54 -0.23 -9.34
CA ASP A 69 -16.83 -0.97 -8.29
C ASP A 69 -15.96 -0.04 -7.43
N ILE A 70 -15.30 0.94 -8.04
CA ILE A 70 -14.49 1.94 -7.32
C ILE A 70 -15.38 2.79 -6.41
N LYS A 71 -16.50 3.28 -6.94
CA LYS A 71 -17.45 4.11 -6.19
C LYS A 71 -18.04 3.33 -5.00
N ASP A 72 -18.53 2.13 -5.24
CA ASP A 72 -19.13 1.27 -4.23
C ASP A 72 -18.10 0.89 -3.14
N ALA A 73 -16.84 0.63 -3.52
CA ALA A 73 -15.77 0.37 -2.58
C ALA A 73 -15.46 1.60 -1.72
N ALA A 74 -15.40 2.79 -2.31
CA ALA A 74 -15.17 4.03 -1.58
C ALA A 74 -16.30 4.34 -0.60
N GLU A 75 -17.56 4.16 -1.01
CA GLU A 75 -18.74 4.32 -0.14
C GLU A 75 -18.70 3.33 1.02
N LYS A 76 -18.46 2.04 0.76
CA LYS A 76 -18.34 1.01 1.82
C LYS A 76 -17.24 1.31 2.82
N VAL A 77 -16.09 1.80 2.34
CA VAL A 77 -14.97 2.16 3.22
C VAL A 77 -15.32 3.38 4.06
N LYS A 78 -15.93 4.40 3.44
CA LYS A 78 -16.39 5.60 4.15
C LYS A 78 -17.43 5.27 5.22
N ASP A 79 -18.44 4.45 4.90
CA ASP A 79 -19.51 4.12 5.83
C ASP A 79 -19.00 3.30 7.03
N LYS A 80 -18.01 2.44 6.79
CA LYS A 80 -17.47 1.55 7.82
C LYS A 80 -16.35 2.19 8.68
N PHE A 81 -15.51 3.02 8.08
CA PHE A 81 -14.28 3.53 8.70
C PHE A 81 -14.29 5.06 8.86
N GLY A 82 -15.16 5.78 8.14
CA GLY A 82 -15.23 7.25 8.14
C GLY A 82 -14.13 7.90 7.31
N SER A 83 -12.87 7.63 7.65
CA SER A 83 -11.68 8.14 6.96
C SER A 83 -10.65 7.04 6.71
N LEU A 84 -9.54 7.37 6.06
CA LEU A 84 -8.36 6.52 5.93
C LEU A 84 -7.13 7.36 6.27
N ASP A 85 -6.21 6.81 7.06
CA ASP A 85 -4.95 7.49 7.39
C ASP A 85 -3.85 7.15 6.37
N LEU A 86 -3.91 5.95 5.78
CA LEU A 86 -2.94 5.47 4.80
C LEU A 86 -3.61 4.69 3.67
N LEU A 87 -3.29 5.04 2.43
CA LEU A 87 -3.71 4.32 1.21
C LEU A 87 -2.48 3.79 0.46
N ILE A 88 -2.39 2.47 0.30
CA ILE A 88 -1.31 1.80 -0.44
C ILE A 88 -1.88 1.23 -1.75
N ASN A 89 -1.48 1.84 -2.87
CA ASN A 89 -1.95 1.48 -4.21
C ASN A 89 -0.84 0.87 -5.07
N TYR A 90 -1.15 -0.21 -5.79
CA TYR A 90 -0.23 -0.97 -6.66
C TYR A 90 -0.91 -1.41 -7.98
N LEU A 91 -1.93 -0.68 -8.45
CA LEU A 91 -2.82 -1.16 -9.52
C LEU A 91 -2.50 -0.65 -10.94
N THR A 92 -1.48 0.19 -11.10
CA THR A 92 -1.18 0.86 -12.38
C THR A 92 0.22 0.50 -12.90
N SER A 93 0.51 0.83 -14.16
CA SER A 93 1.91 0.82 -14.65
C SER A 93 2.75 1.85 -13.88
N GLU A 94 4.06 1.64 -13.80
CA GLU A 94 4.98 2.51 -13.05
C GLU A 94 4.89 3.97 -13.52
N ALA A 95 4.93 4.22 -14.83
CA ALA A 95 4.83 5.59 -15.37
C ALA A 95 3.48 6.27 -15.06
N ALA A 96 2.36 5.52 -15.12
CA ALA A 96 1.05 6.06 -14.78
C ALA A 96 0.95 6.37 -13.27
N LEU A 97 1.53 5.50 -12.43
CA LEU A 97 1.58 5.69 -10.98
C LEU A 97 2.36 6.95 -10.61
N ASN A 98 3.47 7.18 -11.32
CA ASN A 98 4.36 8.31 -11.12
C ASN A 98 3.64 9.64 -11.43
N MET A 99 2.96 9.72 -12.58
CA MET A 99 2.17 10.90 -12.95
C MET A 99 0.98 11.11 -12.01
N ALA A 100 0.25 10.04 -11.66
CA ALA A 100 -0.87 10.11 -10.73
C ALA A 100 -0.42 10.60 -9.34
N THR A 101 0.69 10.07 -8.82
CA THR A 101 1.32 10.54 -7.58
C THR A 101 1.62 12.04 -7.64
N LYS A 102 2.17 12.51 -8.76
CA LYS A 102 2.51 13.93 -8.91
C LYS A 102 1.26 14.81 -8.89
N ASN A 103 0.22 14.44 -9.63
CA ASN A 103 -1.04 15.19 -9.65
C ASN A 103 -1.72 15.20 -8.28
N LEU A 104 -1.84 14.03 -7.64
CA LEU A 104 -2.42 13.90 -6.31
C LEU A 104 -1.66 14.73 -5.26
N SER A 105 -0.32 14.80 -5.34
CA SER A 105 0.46 15.64 -4.41
C SER A 105 0.11 17.13 -4.50
N ILE A 106 -0.26 17.61 -5.69
CA ILE A 106 -0.66 19.00 -5.91
C ILE A 106 -2.10 19.21 -5.45
N GLU A 107 -3.02 18.34 -5.85
CA GLU A 107 -4.43 18.45 -5.50
C GLU A 107 -4.65 18.34 -3.99
N MET A 108 -4.09 17.30 -3.38
CA MET A 108 -4.20 17.06 -1.93
C MET A 108 -3.37 18.04 -1.11
N GLY A 109 -2.32 18.63 -1.68
CA GLY A 109 -1.55 19.70 -1.05
C GLY A 109 -2.29 21.05 -0.97
N ARG A 110 -3.30 21.25 -1.84
CA ARG A 110 -4.17 22.44 -1.87
C ARG A 110 -5.45 22.27 -1.06
N GLY A 111 -5.76 21.05 -0.65
CA GLY A 111 -6.91 20.73 0.20
C GLY A 111 -6.80 21.32 1.60
N ARG A 112 -7.94 21.37 2.31
CA ARG A 112 -8.00 21.79 3.72
C ARG A 112 -7.21 20.83 4.61
N ASP A 113 -7.43 19.53 4.41
CA ASP A 113 -6.69 18.47 5.07
C ASP A 113 -5.58 18.01 4.12
N LYS A 114 -4.33 18.24 4.52
CA LYS A 114 -3.16 17.98 3.67
C LYS A 114 -2.79 16.51 3.74
N VAL A 115 -2.70 15.86 2.57
CA VAL A 115 -2.28 14.46 2.45
C VAL A 115 -0.94 14.38 1.72
N ALA A 116 0.02 13.65 2.29
CA ALA A 116 1.28 13.37 1.62
C ALA A 116 1.10 12.23 0.60
N CYS A 117 1.33 12.54 -0.67
CA CYS A 117 1.39 11.53 -1.74
C CYS A 117 2.85 11.30 -2.16
N VAL A 118 3.31 10.05 -2.19
CA VAL A 118 4.65 9.66 -2.65
C VAL A 118 4.59 8.37 -3.46
N ALA A 119 5.54 8.21 -4.40
CA ALA A 119 5.77 6.94 -5.07
C ALA A 119 6.90 6.21 -4.35
N LEU A 120 6.75 4.91 -4.12
CA LEU A 120 7.72 4.11 -3.38
C LEU A 120 8.23 2.95 -4.25
N HIS A 121 9.54 2.88 -4.45
CA HIS A 121 10.19 1.76 -5.13
C HIS A 121 10.60 0.70 -4.10
N PRO A 122 10.06 -0.53 -4.18
CA PRO A 122 10.23 -1.56 -3.14
C PRO A 122 11.61 -2.24 -3.13
N GLY A 123 12.49 -1.89 -4.09
CA GLY A 123 13.65 -2.68 -4.44
C GLY A 123 13.27 -3.88 -5.31
N THR A 124 14.22 -4.76 -5.62
CA THR A 124 13.90 -6.00 -6.33
C THR A 124 13.37 -7.02 -5.32
N VAL A 125 12.05 -7.22 -5.31
CA VAL A 125 11.41 -8.14 -4.37
C VAL A 125 11.11 -9.48 -5.00
N GLU A 126 11.42 -10.55 -4.29
CA GLU A 126 11.06 -11.91 -4.68
C GLU A 126 9.54 -12.12 -4.66
N THR A 127 8.93 -12.01 -5.84
CA THR A 127 7.50 -12.20 -6.11
C THR A 127 7.30 -12.89 -7.46
N ASP A 128 6.14 -13.52 -7.71
CA ASP A 128 5.85 -14.16 -9.01
C ASP A 128 6.07 -13.21 -10.20
N LEU A 129 5.79 -11.91 -10.02
CA LEU A 129 6.01 -10.86 -11.03
C LEU A 129 7.50 -10.67 -11.36
N SER A 130 8.37 -10.77 -10.36
CA SER A 130 9.81 -10.54 -10.52
C SER A 130 10.55 -11.68 -11.22
N VAL A 131 9.94 -12.88 -11.35
CA VAL A 131 10.60 -14.11 -11.86
C VAL A 131 11.41 -13.87 -13.15
N PRO A 132 10.90 -13.18 -14.18
CA PRO A 132 11.67 -12.94 -15.41
C PRO A 132 12.89 -12.04 -15.22
N TYR A 133 12.92 -11.21 -14.17
CA TYR A 133 13.91 -10.15 -13.95
C TYR A 133 14.99 -10.54 -12.94
N ARG A 134 14.93 -11.75 -12.34
CA ARG A 134 15.87 -12.16 -11.27
C ARG A 134 17.23 -12.64 -11.78
N GLN A 135 17.35 -13.00 -13.06
CA GLN A 135 18.54 -13.70 -13.58
C GLN A 135 19.84 -12.91 -13.41
N ASN A 136 19.76 -11.57 -13.40
CA ASN A 136 20.93 -10.68 -13.32
C ASN A 136 21.02 -9.92 -11.98
N VAL A 137 20.24 -10.30 -10.97
CA VAL A 137 20.22 -9.63 -9.67
C VAL A 137 21.02 -10.45 -8.67
N SER A 138 22.05 -9.84 -8.08
CA SER A 138 22.82 -10.46 -7.00
C SER A 138 21.89 -10.82 -5.84
N LYS A 139 22.14 -11.95 -5.17
CA LYS A 139 21.30 -12.41 -4.04
C LYS A 139 21.11 -11.33 -2.96
N GLU A 140 22.14 -10.51 -2.73
CA GLU A 140 22.14 -9.39 -1.78
C GLU A 140 21.18 -8.24 -2.17
N LYS A 141 20.83 -8.14 -3.46
CA LYS A 141 19.90 -7.14 -4.01
C LYS A 141 18.50 -7.71 -4.26
N LEU A 142 18.28 -9.00 -3.97
CA LEU A 142 16.98 -9.65 -4.05
C LEU A 142 16.37 -9.72 -2.65
N PHE A 143 15.35 -8.91 -2.42
CA PHE A 143 14.71 -8.77 -1.11
C PHE A 143 13.58 -9.77 -0.92
N SER A 144 13.43 -10.24 0.32
CA SER A 144 12.18 -10.85 0.74
C SER A 144 11.09 -9.78 0.80
N ALA A 145 9.84 -10.19 0.57
CA ALA A 145 8.72 -9.27 0.65
C ALA A 145 8.52 -8.68 2.06
N ALA A 146 8.87 -9.43 3.12
CA ALA A 146 8.84 -8.93 4.49
C ALA A 146 9.89 -7.83 4.72
N TYR A 147 11.12 -8.01 4.23
CA TYR A 147 12.17 -6.99 4.34
C TYR A 147 11.80 -5.72 3.56
N SER A 148 11.37 -5.87 2.31
CA SER A 148 10.94 -4.74 1.48
C SER A 148 9.81 -3.94 2.14
N VAL A 149 8.76 -4.60 2.63
CA VAL A 149 7.68 -3.93 3.35
C VAL A 149 8.20 -3.21 4.60
N GLN A 150 9.04 -3.85 5.42
CA GLN A 150 9.63 -3.18 6.59
C GLN A 150 10.38 -1.89 6.22
N CYS A 151 11.17 -1.92 5.14
CA CYS A 151 11.89 -0.76 4.64
C CYS A 151 10.94 0.36 4.18
N LEU A 152 9.96 0.04 3.34
CA LEU A 152 8.96 1.01 2.87
C LEU A 152 8.17 1.62 4.02
N MET A 153 7.85 0.80 5.01
CA MET A 153 7.15 1.24 6.20
C MET A 153 8.01 2.24 7.00
N ASN A 154 9.31 1.98 7.17
CA ASN A 154 10.22 2.95 7.80
C ASN A 154 10.28 4.29 7.03
N VAL A 155 10.20 4.25 5.70
CA VAL A 155 10.11 5.47 4.89
C VAL A 155 8.80 6.21 5.18
N ILE A 156 7.67 5.50 5.21
CA ILE A 156 6.33 6.06 5.49
C ILE A 156 6.29 6.74 6.87
N ASP A 157 6.84 6.10 7.91
CA ASP A 157 6.88 6.66 9.27
C ASP A 157 7.68 7.98 9.34
N GLY A 158 8.67 8.16 8.46
CA GLY A 158 9.47 9.37 8.33
C GLY A 158 8.97 10.37 7.29
N LEU A 159 7.79 10.17 6.70
CA LEU A 159 7.24 11.10 5.71
C LEU A 159 6.74 12.38 6.36
N SER A 160 6.86 13.47 5.62
CA SER A 160 6.24 14.74 5.94
C SER A 160 5.72 15.39 4.67
N LEU A 161 4.89 16.43 4.81
CA LEU A 161 4.36 17.18 3.68
C LEU A 161 5.45 17.78 2.78
N HIS A 162 6.67 18.01 3.29
CA HIS A 162 7.80 18.47 2.48
C HIS A 162 8.29 17.44 1.45
N LYS A 163 8.02 16.16 1.69
CA LYS A 163 8.39 15.05 0.80
C LYS A 163 7.27 14.66 -0.17
N THR A 164 6.15 15.37 -0.19
CA THR A 164 5.06 15.04 -1.13
C THR A 164 5.48 15.26 -2.59
N GLY A 165 4.98 14.40 -3.49
CA GLY A 165 5.26 14.44 -4.92
C GLY A 165 6.65 13.94 -5.30
N ARG A 166 7.32 13.22 -4.40
CA ARG A 166 8.65 12.61 -4.58
C ARG A 166 8.52 11.13 -4.97
N PHE A 167 9.56 10.62 -5.62
CA PHE A 167 9.76 9.20 -5.85
C PHE A 167 10.90 8.71 -4.94
N LEU A 168 10.61 7.81 -4.02
CA LEU A 168 11.56 7.36 -3.01
C LEU A 168 11.81 5.86 -3.12
N ALA A 169 13.04 5.43 -2.90
CA ALA A 169 13.39 4.02 -2.77
C ALA A 169 13.11 3.50 -1.35
N TRP A 170 13.20 2.18 -1.20
CA TRP A 170 13.07 1.44 0.06
C TRP A 170 13.97 1.95 1.20
N ASP A 171 15.11 2.55 0.88
CA ASP A 171 16.07 3.14 1.84
C ASP A 171 15.81 4.63 2.11
N GLY A 172 14.79 5.23 1.47
CA GLY A 172 14.43 6.63 1.57
C GLY A 172 15.22 7.56 0.64
N SER A 173 16.14 7.04 -0.18
CA SER A 173 16.81 7.82 -1.22
C SER A 173 15.81 8.28 -2.29
N GLU A 174 16.05 9.46 -2.86
CA GLU A 174 15.20 9.99 -3.93
C GLU A 174 15.63 9.43 -5.30
N LEU A 175 14.64 8.98 -6.08
CA LEU A 175 14.80 8.46 -7.42
C LEU A 175 14.32 9.50 -8.44
N THR A 176 14.86 9.41 -9.66
CA THR A 176 14.37 10.17 -10.81
C THR A 176 13.20 9.43 -11.46
N TRP A 177 12.22 10.20 -11.95
CA TRP A 177 11.09 9.66 -12.73
C TRP A 177 11.52 9.13 -14.09
#